data_AF-A0A3M2AT71-F1
#
_entry.id   AF-A0A3M2AT71-F1
#
_cell.length_a   1.000
_cell.length_b   1.000
_cell.length_c   1.000
_cell.angle_alpha   90.00
_cell.angle_beta   90.00
_cell.angle_gamma   90.00
#
_symmetry.space_group_name_H-M   'P 1'
#
loop_
_entity.id
_entity.type
_entity.pdbx_description
1 polymer ?
#
loop_
_entity_poly.entity_id
_entity_poly.type
_entity_poly.pdbx_seq_one_letter_code
_entity_poly.pdbx_strand_id
1 'polypeptide(L)'
;MNHFTKEVHDVSAIGSLSVCMGIAGVAQAAPLTFFGEDLGLGEGTRLPAHPNADAAQAAFLSNLVGVGTEDFESFADGTSAPLTLTFPGVGTATLMGSGNVNEVPTGTNGVGRYPISGTKYWETGSICNIEFSNPVAAFGFFGIDIRDFGGQVTLTLQNGSSTTLTIPNTINGQEEECSILVSLTLAIRSPK
;
A
#
# COMPACT_ATOMS: atom_id res chain seq x y z
N MET A 1 -68.33 -54.75 -23.02
CA MET A 1 -69.36 -53.79 -23.45
C MET A 1 -69.51 -52.73 -22.38
N ASN A 2 -69.34 -51.47 -22.82
CA ASN A 2 -69.65 -50.20 -22.17
C ASN A 2 -69.05 -49.93 -20.78
N HIS A 3 -67.88 -49.28 -20.77
CA HIS A 3 -67.49 -48.44 -19.65
C HIS A 3 -67.45 -46.97 -20.11
N PHE A 4 -68.20 -46.16 -19.39
CA PHE A 4 -68.52 -44.75 -19.63
C PHE A 4 -67.33 -43.83 -19.26
N THR A 5 -67.18 -42.74 -20.01
CA THR A 5 -66.19 -41.65 -19.91
C THR A 5 -66.28 -40.85 -18.62
N LYS A 6 -65.12 -40.43 -18.07
CA LYS A 6 -64.99 -39.42 -17.01
C LYS A 6 -64.34 -38.15 -17.58
N GLU A 7 -64.89 -37.01 -17.18
CA GLU A 7 -64.60 -35.67 -17.63
C GLU A 7 -63.22 -35.10 -17.29
N VAL A 8 -62.92 -34.06 -18.08
CA VAL A 8 -61.79 -33.17 -18.23
C VAL A 8 -61.43 -32.41 -16.96
N HIS A 9 -60.13 -32.29 -16.65
CA HIS A 9 -59.56 -31.08 -16.05
C HIS A 9 -58.19 -30.84 -16.65
N ASP A 10 -58.16 -30.06 -17.74
CA ASP A 10 -56.95 -29.49 -18.30
C ASP A 10 -56.56 -28.29 -17.42
N VAL A 11 -55.66 -28.52 -16.47
CA VAL A 11 -55.08 -27.42 -15.67
C VAL A 11 -53.88 -26.90 -16.44
N SER A 12 -54.14 -25.91 -17.30
CA SER A 12 -53.11 -25.04 -17.85
C SER A 12 -52.43 -24.30 -16.70
N ALA A 13 -51.32 -24.85 -16.20
CA ALA A 13 -50.43 -24.16 -15.29
C ALA A 13 -49.60 -23.16 -16.12
N ILE A 14 -50.10 -21.93 -16.22
CA ILE A 14 -49.33 -20.79 -16.73
C ILE A 14 -48.14 -20.59 -15.78
N GLY A 15 -46.95 -20.82 -16.32
CA GLY A 15 -45.70 -20.71 -15.59
C GLY A 15 -45.41 -19.27 -15.16
N SER A 16 -45.13 -19.09 -13.87
CA SER A 16 -44.40 -17.93 -13.39
C SER A 16 -42.91 -18.30 -13.31
N LEU A 17 -42.15 -17.97 -14.36
CA LEU A 17 -40.70 -17.94 -14.30
C LEU A 17 -40.30 -16.65 -13.56
N SER A 18 -40.17 -16.71 -12.24
CA SER A 18 -39.54 -15.64 -11.47
C SER A 18 -38.08 -15.53 -11.89
N VAL A 19 -37.78 -14.53 -12.72
CA VAL A 19 -36.41 -14.09 -12.96
C VAL A 19 -35.93 -13.42 -11.67
N CYS A 20 -35.18 -14.16 -10.87
CA CYS A 20 -34.39 -13.58 -9.79
C CYS A 20 -33.31 -12.70 -10.45
N MET A 21 -33.59 -11.40 -10.61
CA MET A 21 -32.56 -10.39 -10.82
C MET A 21 -31.68 -10.38 -9.57
N GLY A 22 -30.69 -11.26 -9.55
CA GLY A 22 -29.59 -11.17 -8.61
C GLY A 22 -28.93 -9.82 -8.81
N ILE A 23 -29.03 -8.96 -7.81
CA ILE A 23 -28.15 -7.81 -7.64
C ILE A 23 -26.72 -8.37 -7.65
N ALA A 24 -26.06 -8.27 -8.81
CA ALA A 24 -24.63 -8.51 -8.89
C ALA A 24 -23.96 -7.44 -8.05
N GLY A 25 -23.59 -7.79 -6.81
CA GLY A 25 -22.73 -6.95 -6.01
C GLY A 25 -21.46 -6.65 -6.80
N VAL A 26 -21.06 -5.39 -6.84
CA VAL A 26 -19.75 -5.03 -7.39
C VAL A 26 -18.70 -5.73 -6.53
N ALA A 27 -18.00 -6.71 -7.11
CA ALA A 27 -16.90 -7.38 -6.43
C ALA A 27 -15.76 -6.37 -6.28
N GLN A 28 -15.58 -5.84 -5.07
CA GLN A 28 -14.43 -5.02 -4.72
C GLN A 28 -13.34 -5.95 -4.19
N ALA A 29 -12.21 -6.05 -4.90
CA ALA A 29 -11.07 -6.80 -4.38
C ALA A 29 -10.44 -6.02 -3.21
N ALA A 30 -10.12 -6.72 -2.13
CA ALA A 30 -9.38 -6.15 -1.02
C ALA A 30 -7.96 -5.77 -1.49
N PRO A 31 -7.35 -4.72 -0.90
CA PRO A 31 -5.95 -4.43 -1.15
C PRO A 31 -5.06 -5.62 -0.78
N LEU A 32 -4.03 -5.88 -1.59
CA LEU A 32 -2.99 -6.86 -1.30
C LEU A 32 -1.76 -6.14 -0.74
N THR A 33 -1.33 -6.52 0.46
CA THR A 33 -0.13 -5.98 1.11
C THR A 33 1.06 -6.90 0.91
N PHE A 34 2.17 -6.35 0.42
CA PHE A 34 3.48 -6.98 0.41
C PHE A 34 4.32 -6.34 1.50
N PHE A 35 4.91 -7.18 2.34
CA PHE A 35 5.63 -6.76 3.52
C PHE A 35 6.96 -7.50 3.62
N GLY A 36 8.02 -6.75 3.90
CA GLY A 36 9.34 -7.27 4.20
C GLY A 36 10.01 -6.38 5.24
N GLU A 37 10.67 -6.99 6.21
CA GLU A 37 11.38 -6.30 7.28
C GLU A 37 12.76 -6.91 7.46
N ASP A 38 13.76 -6.05 7.57
CA ASP A 38 15.14 -6.40 7.90
C ASP A 38 15.53 -5.69 9.20
N LEU A 39 15.94 -6.48 10.19
CA LEU A 39 16.35 -5.96 11.50
C LEU A 39 17.69 -5.23 11.40
N GLY A 40 17.77 -4.09 12.09
CA GLY A 40 18.94 -3.22 12.10
C GLY A 40 20.17 -3.81 12.76
N LEU A 41 21.31 -3.13 12.55
CA LEU A 41 22.57 -3.41 13.23
C LEU A 41 22.86 -2.41 14.36
N GLY A 42 21.85 -1.63 14.77
CA GLY A 42 21.99 -0.50 15.70
C GLY A 42 21.90 0.87 15.03
N GLU A 43 21.56 1.90 15.81
CA GLU A 43 21.36 3.28 15.33
C GLU A 43 22.57 3.90 14.62
N GLY A 44 23.79 3.43 14.91
CA GLY A 44 25.03 3.95 14.31
C GLY A 44 25.39 3.31 12.96
N THR A 45 24.68 2.27 12.53
CA THR A 45 25.13 1.40 11.43
C THR A 45 24.03 1.18 10.40
N ARG A 46 24.28 1.57 9.15
CA ARG A 46 23.40 1.20 8.03
C ARG A 46 23.42 -0.30 7.81
N LEU A 47 22.27 -0.86 7.46
CA LEU A 47 22.22 -2.20 6.91
C LEU A 47 22.92 -2.21 5.54
N PRO A 48 23.88 -3.12 5.29
CA PRO A 48 24.54 -3.24 3.99
C PRO A 48 23.63 -3.85 2.92
N ALA A 49 22.58 -4.56 3.33
CA ALA A 49 21.56 -5.13 2.46
C ALA A 49 20.26 -5.32 3.25
N HIS A 50 19.13 -5.34 2.54
CA HIS A 50 17.78 -5.51 3.09
C HIS A 50 17.01 -6.58 2.29
N PRO A 51 17.45 -7.85 2.36
CA PRO A 51 16.96 -8.91 1.49
C PRO A 51 15.46 -9.22 1.64
N ASN A 52 14.88 -9.05 2.83
CA ASN A 52 13.46 -9.31 3.04
C ASN A 52 12.62 -8.16 2.45
N ALA A 53 13.04 -6.91 2.66
CA ALA A 53 12.42 -5.74 2.06
C ALA A 53 12.54 -5.77 0.53
N ASP A 54 13.71 -6.13 -0.01
CA ASP A 54 13.92 -6.28 -1.46
C ASP A 54 13.04 -7.38 -2.06
N ALA A 55 12.92 -8.52 -1.39
CA ALA A 55 12.07 -9.61 -1.85
C ALA A 55 10.59 -9.19 -1.91
N ALA A 56 10.11 -8.46 -0.89
CA ALA A 56 8.75 -7.95 -0.87
C ALA A 56 8.51 -6.87 -1.95
N GLN A 57 9.47 -5.97 -2.17
CA GLN A 57 9.42 -5.01 -3.28
C GLN A 57 9.37 -5.73 -4.63
N ALA A 58 10.24 -6.71 -4.88
CA ALA A 58 10.27 -7.46 -6.12
C ALA A 58 8.95 -8.21 -6.37
N ALA A 59 8.38 -8.84 -5.33
CA ALA A 59 7.09 -9.51 -5.41
C ALA A 59 5.96 -8.51 -5.76
N PHE A 60 5.95 -7.33 -5.14
CA PHE A 60 5.00 -6.26 -5.48
C PHE A 60 5.15 -5.81 -6.93
N LEU A 61 6.37 -5.46 -7.35
CA LEU A 61 6.64 -4.94 -8.70
C LEU A 61 6.33 -5.98 -9.78
N SER A 62 6.39 -7.29 -9.48
CA SER A 62 6.02 -8.34 -10.42
C SER A 62 4.54 -8.31 -10.84
N ASN A 63 3.69 -7.60 -10.09
CA ASN A 63 2.27 -7.41 -10.40
C ASN A 63 2.01 -6.13 -11.22
N LEU A 64 3.05 -5.35 -11.55
CA LEU A 64 2.92 -4.01 -12.09
C LEU A 64 3.72 -3.82 -13.38
N VAL A 65 3.23 -2.92 -14.21
CA VAL A 65 3.94 -2.40 -15.39
C VAL A 65 3.90 -0.87 -15.34
N GLY A 66 4.96 -0.21 -15.82
CA GLY A 66 5.04 1.25 -15.79
C GLY A 66 5.12 1.81 -14.37
N VAL A 67 6.12 1.37 -13.61
CA VAL A 67 6.38 1.84 -12.24
C VAL A 67 7.29 3.07 -12.26
N GLY A 68 7.11 3.97 -11.28
CA GLY A 68 7.95 5.14 -11.08
C GLY A 68 8.31 5.26 -9.60
N THR A 69 9.52 5.73 -9.33
CA THR A 69 10.07 5.90 -7.98
C THR A 69 10.41 7.37 -7.75
N GLU A 70 10.07 7.87 -6.57
CA GLU A 70 10.51 9.16 -6.02
C GLU A 70 11.45 8.87 -4.85
N ASP A 71 12.64 9.44 -4.88
CA ASP A 71 13.72 9.23 -3.91
C ASP A 71 14.15 10.53 -3.20
N PHE A 72 13.43 11.62 -3.41
CA PHE A 72 13.66 12.96 -2.85
C PHE A 72 14.94 13.66 -3.31
N GLU A 73 15.70 13.08 -4.25
CA GLU A 73 17.00 13.65 -4.66
C GLU A 73 16.85 15.02 -5.34
N SER A 74 15.68 15.29 -5.91
CA SER A 74 15.36 16.57 -6.57
C SER A 74 15.12 17.74 -5.60
N PHE A 75 14.93 17.48 -4.31
CA PHE A 75 14.70 18.51 -3.29
C PHE A 75 15.99 18.89 -2.57
N ALA A 76 16.05 20.11 -2.04
CA ALA A 76 17.14 20.52 -1.17
C ALA A 76 16.97 19.93 0.24
N ASP A 77 18.07 19.75 0.96
CA ASP A 77 18.03 19.44 2.39
C ASP A 77 17.21 20.50 3.16
N GLY A 78 16.43 20.05 4.14
CA GLY A 78 15.53 20.89 4.93
C GLY A 78 14.25 21.33 4.23
N THR A 79 13.98 20.92 2.98
CA THR A 79 12.73 21.30 2.29
C THR A 79 11.52 20.66 2.99
N SER A 80 10.57 21.48 3.43
CA SER A 80 9.33 21.03 4.08
C SER A 80 8.15 20.92 3.10
N ALA A 81 7.11 20.21 3.52
CA ALA A 81 5.84 20.13 2.78
C ALA A 81 5.15 21.51 2.66
N PRO A 82 4.33 21.74 1.61
CA PRO A 82 3.94 20.79 0.57
C PRO A 82 5.07 20.49 -0.43
N LEU A 83 5.25 19.21 -0.79
CA LEU A 83 6.17 18.80 -1.87
C LEU A 83 5.41 18.22 -3.05
N THR A 84 5.71 18.68 -4.25
CA THR A 84 5.27 18.03 -5.49
C THR A 84 6.22 16.89 -5.82
N LEU A 85 5.81 15.67 -5.50
CA LEU A 85 6.54 14.44 -5.83
C LEU A 85 6.35 14.10 -7.31
N THR A 86 7.43 13.67 -7.96
CA THR A 86 7.42 13.23 -9.36
C THR A 86 7.80 11.76 -9.44
N PHE A 87 6.88 10.92 -9.91
CA PHE A 87 7.12 9.52 -10.20
C PHE A 87 7.35 9.36 -11.71
N PRO A 88 8.61 9.17 -12.17
CA PRO A 88 8.91 9.12 -13.60
C PRO A 88 8.06 8.07 -14.33
N GLY A 89 7.41 8.48 -15.42
CA GLY A 89 6.55 7.59 -16.21
C GLY A 89 5.17 7.29 -15.63
N VAL A 90 4.85 7.74 -14.40
CA VAL A 90 3.56 7.51 -13.73
C VAL A 90 2.77 8.80 -13.56
N GLY A 91 3.42 9.86 -13.08
CA GLY A 91 2.77 11.15 -12.83
C GLY A 91 3.28 11.82 -11.56
N THR A 92 2.46 12.68 -10.97
CA THR A 92 2.80 13.49 -9.80
C THR A 92 1.89 13.20 -8.61
N ALA A 93 2.38 13.49 -7.41
CA ALA A 93 1.58 13.55 -6.19
C ALA A 93 1.98 14.76 -5.35
N THR A 94 1.13 15.15 -4.40
CA THR A 94 1.45 16.17 -3.40
C THR A 94 1.63 15.50 -2.04
N LEU A 95 2.82 15.63 -1.47
CA LEU A 95 3.10 15.25 -0.07
C LEU A 95 2.77 16.42 0.85
N MET A 96 1.89 16.16 1.80
CA MET A 96 1.43 17.09 2.84
C MET A 96 1.74 16.52 4.23
N GLY A 97 1.78 17.40 5.23
CA GLY A 97 2.00 17.03 6.63
C GLY A 97 3.18 17.78 7.22
N SER A 98 3.52 17.48 8.47
CA SER A 98 4.75 18.00 9.08
C SER A 98 5.91 17.06 8.78
N GLY A 99 7.06 17.62 8.42
CA GLY A 99 8.27 16.89 8.09
C GLY A 99 9.16 17.69 7.15
N ASN A 100 10.31 17.14 6.83
CA ASN A 100 11.24 17.73 5.88
C ASN A 100 12.09 16.66 5.20
N VAL A 101 12.65 17.02 4.05
CA VAL A 101 13.72 16.26 3.41
C VAL A 101 14.97 16.39 4.28
N ASN A 102 15.63 15.27 4.58
CA ASN A 102 16.93 15.22 5.24
C ASN A 102 17.96 14.54 4.33
N GLU A 103 19.17 15.10 4.28
CA GLU A 103 20.29 14.55 3.53
C GLU A 103 21.30 13.83 4.45
N VAL A 104 21.52 12.54 4.20
CA VAL A 104 22.52 11.71 4.88
C VAL A 104 23.28 10.90 3.81
N PRO A 105 24.41 11.40 3.30
CA PRO A 105 25.16 10.72 2.23
C PRO A 105 25.80 9.40 2.67
N THR A 106 26.24 9.32 3.93
CA THR A 106 26.94 8.15 4.49
C THR A 106 26.54 7.93 5.94
N GLY A 107 26.59 6.68 6.43
CA GLY A 107 26.27 6.37 7.84
C GLY A 107 24.83 6.74 8.20
N THR A 108 24.51 6.91 9.48
CA THR A 108 23.17 7.33 9.90
C THR A 108 23.16 8.81 10.28
N ASN A 109 21.99 9.38 10.53
CA ASN A 109 21.84 10.71 11.11
C ASN A 109 22.23 10.79 12.60
N GLY A 110 22.81 9.72 13.16
CA GLY A 110 23.17 9.60 14.57
C GLY A 110 22.08 8.99 15.46
N VAL A 111 20.89 8.74 14.91
CA VAL A 111 19.74 8.08 15.59
C VAL A 111 19.08 7.05 14.66
N GLY A 112 19.88 6.30 13.91
CA GLY A 112 19.37 5.20 13.08
C GLY A 112 18.82 5.56 11.71
N ARG A 113 18.51 6.83 11.40
CA ARG A 113 17.81 7.18 10.14
C ARG A 113 18.79 7.41 9.00
N TYR A 114 18.46 6.88 7.83
CA TYR A 114 19.22 7.04 6.60
C TYR A 114 18.34 6.74 5.37
N PRO A 115 18.73 7.16 4.17
CA PRO A 115 18.05 6.76 2.94
C PRO A 115 18.42 5.33 2.51
N ILE A 116 17.45 4.58 1.97
CA ILE A 116 17.69 3.28 1.31
C ILE A 116 18.15 3.41 -0.15
N SER A 117 17.94 4.59 -0.75
CA SER A 117 18.36 4.93 -2.11
C SER A 117 18.82 6.39 -2.14
N GLY A 118 19.87 6.69 -2.91
CA GLY A 118 20.40 8.06 -2.98
C GLY A 118 21.00 8.53 -1.66
N THR A 119 20.76 9.78 -1.33
CA THR A 119 21.28 10.50 -0.16
C THR A 119 20.20 11.18 0.67
N LYS A 120 18.94 11.23 0.20
CA LYS A 120 17.86 11.97 0.84
C LYS A 120 16.64 11.09 1.13
N TYR A 121 15.90 11.49 2.16
CA TYR A 121 14.64 10.86 2.53
C TYR A 121 13.71 11.89 3.17
N TRP A 122 12.41 11.58 3.21
CA TRP A 122 11.45 12.35 3.97
C TRP A 122 11.41 11.90 5.43
N GLU A 123 11.66 12.83 6.35
CA GLU A 123 11.56 12.58 7.79
C GLU A 123 10.27 13.18 8.36
N THR A 124 9.54 12.39 9.13
CA THR A 124 8.36 12.83 9.87
C THR A 124 8.18 12.00 11.13
N GLY A 125 7.75 12.66 12.22
CA GLY A 125 7.24 12.02 13.44
C GLY A 125 5.73 12.12 13.57
N SER A 126 5.01 12.36 12.47
CA SER A 126 3.57 12.65 12.45
C SER A 126 2.93 12.14 11.16
N ILE A 127 1.60 12.23 11.09
CA ILE A 127 0.84 11.84 9.90
C ILE A 127 1.28 12.69 8.69
N CYS A 128 1.54 12.02 7.58
CA CYS A 128 1.70 12.64 6.27
C CYS A 128 0.64 12.09 5.30
N ASN A 129 0.28 12.89 4.30
CA ASN A 129 -0.66 12.52 3.25
C ASN A 129 0.00 12.63 1.89
N ILE A 130 -0.22 11.65 1.02
CA ILE A 130 0.23 11.69 -0.38
C ILE A 130 -1.02 11.70 -1.25
N GLU A 131 -1.26 12.82 -1.94
CA GLU A 131 -2.38 12.99 -2.85
C GLU A 131 -1.91 12.86 -4.30
N PHE A 132 -2.24 11.75 -4.95
CA PHE A 132 -1.90 11.53 -6.35
C PHE A 132 -2.75 12.39 -7.28
N SER A 133 -2.12 13.06 -8.24
CA SER A 133 -2.83 13.88 -9.23
C SER A 133 -3.70 13.05 -10.19
N ASN A 134 -3.43 11.75 -10.31
CA ASN A 134 -4.24 10.79 -11.06
C ASN A 134 -4.44 9.52 -10.22
N PRO A 135 -5.53 8.75 -10.44
CA PRO A 135 -5.71 7.47 -9.77
C PRO A 135 -4.54 6.52 -10.04
N VAL A 136 -3.95 5.95 -8.98
CA VAL A 136 -2.91 4.92 -9.05
C VAL A 136 -3.48 3.55 -8.72
N ALA A 137 -2.95 2.50 -9.36
CA ALA A 137 -3.33 1.12 -9.07
C ALA A 137 -2.67 0.58 -7.80
N ALA A 138 -1.52 1.15 -7.42
CA ALA A 138 -0.71 0.67 -6.32
C ALA A 138 0.17 1.78 -5.77
N PHE A 139 0.57 1.65 -4.51
CA PHE A 139 1.52 2.53 -3.86
C PHE A 139 2.34 1.73 -2.85
N GLY A 140 3.63 2.05 -2.71
CA GLY A 140 4.46 1.49 -1.66
C GLY A 140 5.64 2.38 -1.34
N PHE A 141 6.26 2.11 -0.20
CA PHE A 141 7.38 2.87 0.32
C PHE A 141 8.30 1.96 1.13
N PHE A 142 9.54 2.40 1.26
CA PHE A 142 10.43 1.94 2.31
C PHE A 142 10.35 2.93 3.48
N GLY A 143 10.46 2.40 4.68
CA GLY A 143 10.62 3.18 5.90
C GLY A 143 11.77 2.62 6.72
N ILE A 144 12.47 3.51 7.41
CA ILE A 144 13.54 3.18 8.35
C ILE A 144 13.12 3.70 9.71
N ASP A 145 13.55 3.02 10.77
CA ASP A 145 13.42 3.50 12.16
C ASP A 145 11.97 3.64 12.64
N ILE A 146 11.06 2.85 12.09
CA ILE A 146 9.61 2.95 12.38
C ILE A 146 9.26 2.47 13.79
N ARG A 147 10.08 1.58 14.35
CA ARG A 147 9.74 0.84 15.57
C ARG A 147 10.01 1.63 16.85
N ASP A 148 10.87 2.62 16.79
CA ASP A 148 11.25 3.42 17.94
C ASP A 148 10.01 3.96 18.65
N PHE A 149 9.98 3.79 19.97
CA PHE A 149 8.85 4.19 20.83
C PHE A 149 7.52 3.46 20.56
N GLY A 150 7.56 2.24 20.00
CA GLY A 150 6.36 1.46 19.73
C GLY A 150 5.59 1.94 18.50
N GLY A 151 6.29 2.55 17.55
CA GLY A 151 5.69 3.04 16.32
C GLY A 151 5.04 1.92 15.49
N GLN A 152 3.90 2.26 14.90
CA GLN A 152 3.09 1.39 14.07
C GLN A 152 2.68 2.16 12.82
N VAL A 153 3.07 1.67 11.65
CA VAL A 153 2.58 2.27 10.40
C VAL A 153 1.17 1.78 10.13
N THR A 154 0.29 2.73 9.85
CA THR A 154 -1.04 2.49 9.30
C THR A 154 -1.19 3.26 8.01
N LEU A 155 -1.83 2.66 7.01
CA LEU A 155 -2.14 3.29 5.73
C LEU A 155 -3.64 3.42 5.60
N THR A 156 -4.12 4.65 5.43
CA THR A 156 -5.52 4.90 5.06
C THR A 156 -5.59 5.18 3.57
N LEU A 157 -6.12 4.20 2.82
CA LEU A 157 -6.39 4.34 1.40
C LEU A 157 -7.74 5.04 1.21
N GLN A 158 -7.79 6.05 0.37
CA GLN A 158 -9.03 6.75 0.04
C GLN A 158 -9.28 6.67 -1.47
N ASN A 159 -10.33 5.95 -1.87
CA ASN A 159 -10.81 5.90 -3.26
C ASN A 159 -12.34 5.74 -3.28
N GLY A 160 -13.05 6.80 -2.89
CA GLY A 160 -14.51 6.77 -2.70
C GLY A 160 -14.99 6.07 -1.42
N SER A 161 -14.16 5.25 -0.79
CA SER A 161 -14.31 4.73 0.58
C SER A 161 -12.95 4.60 1.25
N SER A 162 -12.90 4.69 2.58
CA SER A 162 -11.67 4.58 3.36
C SER A 162 -11.41 3.14 3.78
N THR A 163 -10.20 2.64 3.51
CA THR A 163 -9.70 1.35 4.03
C THR A 163 -8.41 1.60 4.79
N THR A 164 -8.34 1.16 6.04
CA THR A 164 -7.12 1.24 6.85
C THR A 164 -6.43 -0.10 6.87
N LEU A 165 -5.14 -0.10 6.53
CA LEU A 165 -4.24 -1.25 6.61
C LEU A 165 -3.25 -1.03 7.75
N THR A 166 -3.14 -1.99 8.66
CA THR A 166 -2.05 -2.04 9.63
C THR A 166 -0.90 -2.78 9.00
N ILE A 167 0.26 -2.14 8.92
CA ILE A 167 1.45 -2.77 8.35
C ILE A 167 2.10 -3.63 9.42
N PRO A 168 2.38 -4.93 9.17
CA PRO A 168 3.08 -5.75 10.16
C PRO A 168 4.42 -5.11 10.56
N ASN A 169 4.88 -5.40 11.76
CA ASN A 169 6.26 -5.17 12.19
C ASN A 169 6.60 -6.17 13.29
N THR A 170 7.89 -6.46 13.46
CA THR A 170 8.32 -7.33 14.54
C THR A 170 8.09 -6.65 15.89
N ILE A 171 7.27 -7.27 16.74
CA ILE A 171 6.98 -6.80 18.09
C ILE A 171 7.98 -7.45 19.06
N ASN A 172 8.62 -6.66 19.93
CA ASN A 172 9.60 -7.09 20.96
C ASN A 172 11.03 -7.45 20.48
N GLY A 173 11.51 -6.92 19.34
CA GLY A 173 12.96 -6.89 19.05
C GLY A 173 13.75 -6.08 20.11
N GLN A 174 15.08 -6.15 20.13
CA GLN A 174 15.87 -5.27 21.00
C GLN A 174 15.54 -3.80 20.66
N GLU A 175 15.36 -2.93 21.65
CA GLU A 175 14.84 -1.55 21.46
C GLU A 175 15.80 -0.62 20.69
N GLU A 176 16.99 -1.11 20.31
CA GLU A 176 18.02 -0.30 19.63
C GLU A 176 18.25 -0.72 18.16
N GLU A 177 17.39 -1.59 17.61
CA GLU A 177 17.52 -2.04 16.23
C GLU A 177 16.72 -1.16 15.27
N CYS A 178 17.42 -0.32 14.52
CA CYS A 178 16.83 0.46 13.44
C CYS A 178 16.39 -0.45 12.28
N SER A 179 15.10 -0.72 12.14
CA SER A 179 14.59 -1.63 11.09
C SER A 179 14.43 -0.94 9.74
N ILE A 180 14.66 -1.69 8.67
CA ILE A 180 14.17 -1.36 7.32
C ILE A 180 12.87 -2.13 7.12
N LEU A 181 11.81 -1.41 6.79
CA LEU A 181 10.52 -1.97 6.45
C LEU A 181 10.17 -1.54 5.03
N VAL A 182 9.63 -2.45 4.24
CA VAL A 182 8.89 -2.10 3.03
C VAL A 182 7.43 -2.45 3.23
N SER A 183 6.56 -1.51 2.87
CA SER A 183 5.13 -1.77 2.77
C SER A 183 4.64 -1.31 1.43
N LEU A 184 4.13 -2.27 0.66
CA LEU A 184 3.57 -1.99 -0.66
C LEU A 184 2.14 -2.51 -0.72
N THR A 185 1.23 -1.67 -1.16
CA THR A 185 -0.19 -1.95 -1.24
C THR A 185 -0.63 -1.89 -2.71
N LEU A 186 -1.16 -3.01 -3.20
CA LEU A 186 -1.76 -3.12 -4.53
C LEU A 186 -3.27 -3.08 -4.41
N ALA A 187 -3.92 -2.09 -5.03
CA ALA A 187 -5.37 -2.07 -5.19
C ALA A 187 -5.75 -2.77 -6.50
N ILE A 188 -6.14 -4.04 -6.42
CA ILE A 188 -6.58 -4.80 -7.59
C ILE A 188 -7.95 -4.26 -8.00
N ARG A 189 -8.01 -3.38 -9.00
CA ARG A 189 -9.30 -3.01 -9.58
C ARG A 189 -9.78 -4.18 -10.43
N SER A 190 -10.99 -4.68 -10.14
CA SER A 190 -11.69 -5.61 -11.05
C SER A 190 -11.89 -4.90 -12.39
N PRO A 191 -11.70 -5.56 -13.55
CA PRO A 191 -11.92 -4.94 -14.85
C PRO A 191 -13.39 -4.48 -14.95
N LYS A 192 -13.57 -3.28 -15.53
CA LYS A 192 -14.89 -2.77 -15.92
C LYS A 192 -15.52 -3.66 -16.98
#